data_AF-A0A2N1N1Z3-F1
#
_entry.id   AF-A0A2N1N1Z3-F1
#
_cell.length_a   1.000
_cell.length_b   1.000
_cell.length_c   1.000
_cell.angle_alpha   90.00
_cell.angle_beta   90.00
_cell.angle_gamma   90.00
#
_symmetry.space_group_name_H-M   'P 1'
#
loop_
_entity.id
_entity.type
_entity.pdbx_description
1 polymer ?
#
loop_
_entity_poly.entity_id
_entity_poly.type
_entity_poly.pdbx_seq_one_letter_code
_entity_poly.pdbx_strand_id
1 'polypeptide(L)'
;MAYNYGLSGNKIIDDFIRYTQINLVNKSGKMEYVPYEQFKNIEFIAEGGFSKIYKATWIDGPVKSYNSKGTVRTQNYTVVLKKINDSKNITSKELNELKVFYKFSSEYTRYNGIFSFNNVNVGKYFGVTQDPNSQDIMIIMPYYDSGDLIHYITEDYS
;
A
#
# COMPACT_ATOMS: atom_id res chain seq x y z
N MET A 1 -6.64 21.81 2.60
CA MET A 1 -6.90 20.70 3.53
C MET A 1 -5.62 19.89 3.64
N ALA A 2 -4.91 19.99 4.76
CA ALA A 2 -3.78 19.11 5.03
C ALA A 2 -4.35 17.72 5.30
N TYR A 3 -4.01 16.76 4.43
CA TYR A 3 -4.40 15.37 4.62
C TYR A 3 -3.60 14.84 5.82
N ASN A 4 -4.27 14.29 6.83
CA ASN A 4 -3.61 13.70 7.98
C ASN A 4 -3.38 12.21 7.68
N TYR A 5 -2.13 11.84 7.38
CA TYR A 5 -1.77 10.51 6.89
C TYR A 5 -1.14 9.61 7.93
N GLY A 6 -1.16 10.02 9.21
CA GLY A 6 -0.42 9.36 10.28
C GLY A 6 1.10 9.55 10.11
N LEU A 7 1.80 9.80 11.21
CA LEU A 7 3.26 9.70 11.22
C LEU A 7 3.62 8.33 11.78
N SER A 8 4.45 7.60 11.05
CA SER A 8 4.95 6.28 11.47
C SER A 8 5.98 6.38 12.59
N GLY A 9 6.58 7.56 12.78
CA GLY A 9 7.75 7.75 13.62
C GLY A 9 9.06 7.34 12.92
N ASN A 10 8.98 6.79 11.71
CA ASN A 10 10.10 6.52 10.84
C ASN A 10 10.17 7.58 9.72
N LYS A 11 11.17 8.47 9.84
CA LYS A 11 11.36 9.58 8.89
C LYS A 11 11.43 9.13 7.43
N ILE A 12 12.02 7.97 7.16
CA ILE A 12 12.19 7.46 5.79
C ILE A 12 10.81 7.11 5.20
N ILE A 13 9.96 6.44 5.97
CA ILE A 13 8.58 6.11 5.57
C ILE A 13 7.74 7.38 5.44
N ASP A 14 7.82 8.28 6.41
CA ASP A 14 7.04 9.52 6.42
C ASP A 14 7.40 10.41 5.22
N ASP A 15 8.70 10.49 4.87
CA ASP A 15 9.18 11.21 3.69
C ASP A 15 8.68 10.58 2.38
N PHE A 16 8.59 9.24 2.32
CA PHE A 16 8.02 8.54 1.17
C PHE A 16 6.53 8.82 1.00
N ILE A 17 5.74 8.68 2.08
CA ILE A 17 4.30 8.95 2.07
C ILE A 17 4.05 10.41 1.65
N ARG A 18 4.77 11.36 2.25
CA ARG A 18 4.70 12.78 1.88
C ARG A 18 5.03 13.01 0.40
N TYR A 19 6.07 12.34 -0.12
CA TYR A 19 6.43 12.40 -1.54
C TYR A 19 5.28 11.92 -2.42
N THR A 20 4.62 10.79 -2.08
CA THR A 20 3.49 10.27 -2.86
C THR A 20 2.31 11.25 -2.89
N GLN A 21 2.05 11.94 -1.78
CA GLN A 21 0.94 12.88 -1.66
C GLN A 21 1.16 14.20 -2.39
N ILE A 22 2.40 14.70 -2.44
CA ILE A 22 2.75 15.95 -3.13
C ILE A 22 2.74 15.76 -4.65
N ASN A 23 3.32 14.65 -5.13
CA ASN A 23 3.57 14.45 -6.55
C ASN A 23 2.39 13.85 -7.32
N LEU A 24 1.28 13.50 -6.66
CA LEU A 24 0.08 13.01 -7.32
C LEU A 24 -0.92 14.12 -7.64
N VAL A 25 -1.23 14.21 -8.93
CA VAL A 25 -2.28 15.08 -9.48
C VAL A 25 -3.68 14.52 -9.18
N ASN A 26 -3.84 13.22 -8.90
CA ASN A 26 -5.13 12.56 -8.67
C ASN A 26 -5.31 11.98 -7.26
N LYS A 27 -6.56 12.04 -6.77
CA LYS A 27 -6.98 11.59 -5.43
C LYS A 27 -6.76 10.09 -5.15
N SER A 28 -6.62 9.26 -6.18
CA SER A 28 -6.67 7.79 -6.12
C SER A 28 -5.34 7.07 -5.81
N GLY A 29 -4.21 7.77 -5.71
CA GLY A 29 -2.90 7.16 -5.44
C GLY A 29 -2.24 7.62 -4.14
N LYS A 30 -2.93 8.43 -3.33
CA LYS A 30 -2.37 8.96 -2.08
C LYS A 30 -2.18 7.82 -1.10
N MET A 31 -0.92 7.50 -0.81
CA MET A 31 -0.60 6.55 0.25
C MET A 31 -0.80 7.19 1.62
N GLU A 32 -1.10 6.35 2.61
CA GLU A 32 -1.16 6.73 4.02
C GLU A 32 -0.43 5.73 4.90
N TYR A 33 0.01 6.19 6.07
CA TYR A 33 0.45 5.29 7.13
C TYR A 33 -0.80 4.86 7.91
N VAL A 34 -0.93 3.56 8.13
CA VAL A 34 -2.04 2.99 8.89
C VAL A 34 -1.48 2.31 10.13
N PRO A 35 -1.93 2.66 11.34
CA PRO A 35 -1.55 1.92 12.55
C PRO A 35 -1.94 0.44 12.43
N TYR A 36 -1.08 -0.47 12.88
CA TYR A 36 -1.28 -1.91 12.71
C TYR A 36 -2.58 -2.41 13.38
N GLU A 37 -3.00 -1.75 14.45
CA GLU A 37 -4.21 -2.06 15.22
C GLU A 37 -5.51 -1.87 14.41
N GLN A 38 -5.43 -1.20 13.26
CA GLN A 38 -6.55 -1.06 12.32
C GLN A 38 -6.82 -2.33 11.52
N PHE A 39 -5.94 -3.34 11.60
CA PHE A 39 -6.09 -4.61 10.91
C PHE A 39 -6.53 -5.71 11.87
N LYS A 40 -7.60 -6.40 11.50
CA LYS A 40 -8.13 -7.58 12.21
C LYS A 40 -8.23 -8.78 11.27
N ASN A 41 -8.45 -9.96 11.84
CA ASN A 41 -8.57 -11.22 11.08
C ASN A 41 -7.37 -11.43 10.14
N ILE A 42 -6.16 -11.22 10.69
CA ILE A 42 -4.93 -11.33 9.92
C ILE A 42 -4.61 -12.82 9.74
N GLU A 43 -4.56 -13.26 8.49
CA GLU A 43 -4.35 -14.65 8.09
C GLU A 43 -3.13 -14.73 7.17
N PHE A 44 -2.21 -15.66 7.45
CA PHE A 44 -1.08 -15.91 6.57
C PHE A 44 -1.53 -16.63 5.29
N ILE A 45 -1.12 -16.13 4.12
CA ILE A 45 -1.45 -16.71 2.81
C ILE A 45 -0.26 -17.47 2.25
N ALA A 46 0.90 -16.83 2.17
CA ALA A 46 2.08 -17.36 1.48
C ALA A 46 3.37 -16.67 1.95
N GLU A 47 4.49 -17.35 1.75
CA GLU A 47 5.82 -16.83 1.96
C GLU A 47 6.68 -17.11 0.72
N GLY A 48 7.41 -16.10 0.28
CA GLY A 48 8.44 -16.20 -0.74
C GLY A 48 9.79 -15.71 -0.19
N GLY A 49 10.83 -15.75 -1.01
CA GLY A 49 12.20 -15.45 -0.56
C GLY A 49 12.39 -14.08 0.12
N PHE A 50 11.60 -13.07 -0.26
CA PHE A 50 11.77 -11.69 0.23
C PHE A 50 10.56 -11.13 1.00
N SER A 51 9.45 -11.87 1.07
CA SER A 51 8.23 -11.34 1.69
C SER A 51 7.28 -12.41 2.19
N LYS A 52 6.50 -12.05 3.21
CA LYS A 52 5.34 -12.80 3.70
C LYS A 52 4.05 -12.07 3.36
N ILE A 53 3.04 -12.81 2.95
CA ILE A 53 1.77 -12.30 2.46
C ILE A 53 0.68 -12.69 3.45
N TYR A 54 -0.10 -11.69 3.87
CA TYR A 54 -1.22 -11.88 4.78
C TYR A 54 -2.50 -11.30 4.17
N LYS A 55 -3.64 -11.92 4.45
CA LYS A 55 -4.96 -11.36 4.27
C LYS A 55 -5.37 -10.66 5.56
N ALA A 56 -6.01 -9.51 5.48
CA ALA A 56 -6.54 -8.84 6.66
C ALA A 56 -7.81 -8.04 6.34
N THR A 57 -8.59 -7.74 7.38
CA THR A 57 -9.67 -6.75 7.32
C THR A 57 -9.18 -5.42 7.89
N TRP A 58 -9.17 -4.36 7.08
CA TRP A 58 -8.92 -3.00 7.53
C TRP A 58 -10.21 -2.34 8.01
N ILE A 59 -10.27 -2.02 9.31
CA ILE A 59 -11.47 -1.51 10.00
C ILE A 59 -11.98 -0.22 9.36
N ASP A 60 -11.14 0.82 9.29
CA ASP A 60 -11.52 2.08 8.64
C ASP A 60 -11.56 1.98 7.11
N GLY A 61 -10.75 1.07 6.56
CA GLY A 61 -10.58 0.80 5.13
C GLY A 61 -10.13 2.01 4.32
N PRO A 62 -9.93 1.91 3.00
CA PRO A 62 -9.32 2.98 2.20
C PRO A 62 -10.27 4.17 1.97
N VAL A 63 -9.69 5.35 1.66
CA VAL A 63 -10.46 6.52 1.24
C VAL A 63 -11.16 6.26 -0.10
N LYS A 64 -12.49 6.39 -0.12
CA LYS A 64 -13.32 6.28 -1.32
C LYS A 64 -13.45 7.63 -2.02
N SER A 65 -13.71 8.69 -1.27
CA SER A 65 -13.87 10.03 -1.82
C SER A 65 -13.68 11.13 -0.77
N TYR A 66 -13.48 12.34 -1.26
CA TYR A 66 -13.43 13.56 -0.44
C TYR A 66 -14.62 14.43 -0.84
N ASN A 67 -15.47 14.78 0.13
CA ASN A 67 -16.59 15.68 -0.06
C ASN A 67 -16.47 16.91 0.87
N SER A 68 -17.40 17.85 0.77
CA SER A 68 -17.41 19.07 1.59
C SER A 68 -17.56 18.80 3.10
N LYS A 69 -18.01 17.61 3.49
CA LYS A 69 -18.21 17.18 4.88
C LYS A 69 -17.03 16.38 5.43
N GLY A 70 -16.02 16.07 4.61
CA GLY A 70 -14.82 15.35 5.01
C GLY A 70 -14.47 14.17 4.10
N THR A 71 -13.80 13.19 4.69
CA THR A 71 -13.30 11.99 4.00
C THR A 71 -14.30 10.85 4.16
N VAL A 72 -14.74 10.26 3.05
CA VAL A 72 -15.58 9.05 3.04
C VAL A 72 -14.68 7.84 2.80
N ARG A 73 -14.74 6.84 3.70
CA ARG A 73 -13.93 5.62 3.65
C ARG A 73 -14.81 4.39 3.41
N THR A 74 -14.23 3.34 2.84
CA THR A 74 -14.89 2.04 2.69
C THR A 74 -14.54 1.16 3.88
N GLN A 75 -15.35 1.16 4.93
CA GLN A 75 -15.06 0.42 6.17
C GLN A 75 -15.03 -1.10 5.97
N ASN A 76 -14.32 -1.79 6.86
CA ASN A 76 -14.14 -3.26 6.88
C ASN A 76 -13.69 -3.81 5.52
N TYR A 77 -12.71 -3.16 4.91
CA TYR A 77 -12.21 -3.52 3.58
C TYR A 77 -11.19 -4.66 3.67
N THR A 78 -11.32 -5.66 2.80
CA THR A 78 -10.35 -6.77 2.75
C THR A 78 -9.10 -6.34 1.97
N VAL A 79 -7.94 -6.51 2.58
CA VAL A 79 -6.64 -6.13 2.02
C VAL A 79 -5.65 -7.29 2.07
N VAL A 80 -4.61 -7.16 1.25
CA VAL A 80 -3.37 -7.90 1.43
C VAL A 80 -2.38 -7.01 2.16
N LEU A 81 -1.70 -7.59 3.15
CA LEU A 81 -0.51 -7.03 3.79
C LEU A 81 0.70 -7.82 3.31
N LYS A 82 1.54 -7.19 2.47
CA LYS A 82 2.81 -7.77 2.03
C LYS A 82 3.93 -7.27 2.94
N LYS A 83 4.34 -8.12 3.87
CA LYS A 83 5.45 -7.87 4.80
C LYS A 83 6.78 -8.09 4.08
N ILE A 84 7.66 -7.10 4.10
CA ILE A 84 9.01 -7.19 3.54
C ILE A 84 9.93 -7.72 4.63
N ASN A 85 10.60 -8.84 4.37
CA ASN A 85 11.49 -9.46 5.36
C ASN A 85 12.66 -8.53 5.71
N ASP A 86 13.07 -8.52 6.98
CA ASP A 86 14.23 -7.78 7.50
C ASP A 86 14.23 -6.27 7.20
N SER A 87 13.04 -5.68 7.05
CA SER A 87 12.86 -4.28 6.66
C SER A 87 12.76 -3.30 7.84
N LYS A 88 12.94 -3.78 9.07
CA LYS A 88 13.03 -2.94 10.29
C LYS A 88 13.98 -1.75 10.12
N ASN A 89 15.14 -1.96 9.51
CA ASN A 89 16.17 -0.95 9.30
C ASN A 89 16.23 -0.50 7.84
N ILE A 90 15.08 -0.30 7.19
CA ILE A 90 15.05 0.03 5.77
C ILE A 90 15.96 1.24 5.49
N THR A 91 16.86 1.05 4.54
CA THR A 91 17.74 2.10 4.08
C THR A 91 17.03 2.95 3.04
N SER A 92 17.55 4.16 2.81
CA SER A 92 17.09 5.01 1.71
C SER A 92 17.23 4.35 0.33
N LYS A 93 18.11 3.35 0.19
CA LYS A 93 18.32 2.58 -1.05
C LYS A 93 17.20 1.57 -1.31
N GLU A 94 16.78 0.79 -0.30
CA GLU A 94 15.66 -0.15 -0.43
C GLU A 94 14.33 0.59 -0.64
N LEU A 95 14.15 1.74 0.03
CA LEU A 95 13.02 2.63 -0.24
C LEU A 95 13.06 3.21 -1.66
N ASN A 96 14.24 3.33 -2.29
CA ASN A 96 14.35 3.82 -3.67
C ASN A 96 13.68 2.86 -4.66
N GLU A 97 13.69 1.55 -4.40
CA GLU A 97 12.99 0.58 -5.23
C GLU A 97 11.47 0.76 -5.12
N LEU A 98 10.94 0.98 -3.91
CA LEU A 98 9.53 1.35 -3.71
C LEU A 98 9.18 2.66 -4.41
N LYS A 99 10.08 3.65 -4.38
CA LYS A 99 9.92 4.92 -5.12
C LYS A 99 9.94 4.71 -6.63
N VAL A 100 10.82 3.87 -7.16
CA VAL A 100 10.91 3.56 -8.60
C VAL A 100 9.67 2.79 -9.05
N PHE A 101 9.24 1.78 -8.31
CA PHE A 101 8.01 1.04 -8.60
C PHE A 101 6.80 1.97 -8.59
N TYR A 102 6.69 2.82 -7.57
CA TYR A 102 5.65 3.84 -7.48
C TYR A 102 5.72 4.86 -8.62
N LYS A 103 6.92 5.34 -8.98
CA LYS A 103 7.13 6.28 -10.08
C LYS A 103 6.69 5.64 -11.40
N PHE A 104 7.09 4.41 -11.68
CA PHE A 104 6.71 3.65 -12.87
C PHE A 104 5.19 3.50 -12.98
N SER A 105 4.52 3.12 -11.88
CA SER A 105 3.06 3.09 -11.78
C SER A 105 2.41 4.45 -12.10
N SER A 106 2.96 5.53 -11.56
CA SER A 106 2.43 6.89 -11.76
C SER A 106 2.69 7.46 -13.16
N GLU A 107 3.83 7.17 -13.78
CA GLU A 107 4.20 7.62 -15.13
C GLU A 107 3.41 6.87 -16.21
N TYR A 108 3.19 5.56 -16.02
CA TYR A 108 2.30 4.77 -16.87
C TYR A 108 0.88 5.37 -16.90
N THR A 109 0.40 5.90 -15.77
CA THR A 109 -0.89 6.61 -15.66
C THR A 109 -0.95 7.87 -16.51
N ARG A 110 0.17 8.61 -16.55
CA ARG A 110 0.26 9.89 -17.25
C ARG A 110 0.33 9.73 -18.77
N TYR A 111 0.89 8.62 -19.24
CA TYR A 111 1.09 8.35 -20.68
C TYR A 111 -0.11 7.67 -21.35
N ASN A 112 -0.85 6.79 -20.64
CA ASN A 112 -1.94 6.00 -21.23
C ASN A 112 -3.35 6.59 -21.02
N GLY A 113 -3.46 7.77 -20.41
CA GLY A 113 -4.74 8.42 -20.15
C GLY A 113 -5.57 7.76 -19.04
N ILE A 114 -6.48 8.56 -18.45
CA ILE A 114 -7.31 8.24 -17.27
C ILE A 114 -8.07 6.90 -17.38
N PHE A 115 -8.45 6.48 -18.59
CA PHE A 115 -9.26 5.27 -18.83
C PHE A 115 -8.48 3.95 -18.71
N SER A 116 -7.15 3.99 -18.74
CA SER A 116 -6.34 2.75 -18.72
C SER A 116 -6.20 2.12 -17.33
N PHE A 117 -6.49 2.84 -16.23
CA PHE A 117 -6.33 2.30 -14.87
C PHE A 117 -7.56 1.58 -14.29
N ASN A 118 -8.70 1.62 -14.97
CA ASN A 118 -9.77 0.68 -14.62
C ASN A 118 -9.45 -0.75 -15.08
N ASN A 119 -8.51 -0.90 -16.04
CA ASN A 119 -8.20 -2.17 -16.71
C ASN A 119 -6.74 -2.66 -16.51
N VAL A 120 -5.87 -1.89 -15.85
CA VAL A 120 -4.50 -2.33 -15.54
C VAL A 120 -4.40 -2.61 -14.04
N ASN A 121 -4.41 -3.89 -13.70
CA ASN A 121 -4.35 -4.46 -12.34
C ASN A 121 -3.02 -4.19 -11.59
N VAL A 122 -2.13 -3.35 -12.14
CA VAL A 122 -0.81 -3.11 -11.57
C VAL A 122 -0.88 -2.10 -10.41
N GLY A 123 -0.95 -2.63 -9.19
CA GLY A 123 -0.36 -2.00 -8.00
C GLY A 123 -1.09 -0.80 -7.40
N LYS A 124 -2.41 -0.87 -7.17
CA LYS A 124 -3.07 0.08 -6.25
C LYS A 124 -2.54 -0.16 -4.83
N TYR A 125 -1.57 0.63 -4.39
CA TYR A 125 -1.15 0.60 -2.99
C TYR A 125 -1.95 1.62 -2.20
N PHE A 126 -2.55 1.19 -1.10
CA PHE A 126 -3.22 2.11 -0.18
C PHE A 126 -2.24 2.80 0.76
N GLY A 127 -1.09 2.16 1.02
CA GLY A 127 -0.08 2.71 1.89
C GLY A 127 0.74 1.64 2.58
N VAL A 128 1.18 1.94 3.80
CA VAL A 128 2.03 1.05 4.59
C VAL A 128 1.60 1.01 6.05
N THR A 129 1.89 -0.10 6.71
CA THR A 129 1.85 -0.27 8.17
C THR A 129 3.18 -0.90 8.61
N GLN A 130 3.39 -0.97 9.91
CA GLN A 130 4.55 -1.64 10.50
C GLN A 130 4.09 -2.82 11.37
N ASP A 131 4.76 -3.97 11.25
CA ASP A 131 4.53 -5.10 12.14
C ASP A 131 5.03 -4.75 13.55
N PRO A 132 4.19 -4.81 14.60
CA PRO A 132 4.58 -4.38 15.94
C PRO A 132 5.67 -5.29 16.55
N ASN A 133 5.76 -6.55 16.13
CA ASN A 133 6.71 -7.52 16.68
C ASN A 133 8.08 -7.42 16.00
N SER A 134 8.12 -7.53 14.66
CA SER A 134 9.39 -7.51 13.95
C SER A 134 9.84 -6.12 13.53
N GLN A 135 8.94 -5.13 13.57
CA GLN A 135 9.15 -3.76 13.08
C GLN A 135 9.34 -3.69 11.55
N ASP A 136 9.06 -4.77 10.84
CA ASP A 136 9.11 -4.79 9.38
C ASP A 136 7.96 -4.00 8.77
N ILE A 137 8.22 -3.41 7.62
CA ILE A 137 7.24 -2.69 6.82
C ILE A 137 6.33 -3.69 6.13
N MET A 138 5.03 -3.38 6.13
CA MET A 138 4.03 -4.10 5.37
C MET A 138 3.33 -3.15 4.41
N ILE A 139 3.32 -3.50 3.13
CA ILE A 139 2.61 -2.76 2.09
C ILE A 139 1.14 -3.19 2.08
N ILE A 140 0.24 -2.22 2.06
CA ILE A 140 -1.21 -2.43 2.04
C ILE A 140 -1.70 -2.32 0.59
N MET A 141 -2.36 -3.36 0.10
CA MET A 141 -2.89 -3.42 -1.27
C MET A 141 -4.28 -4.08 -1.28
N PRO A 142 -5.12 -3.84 -2.30
CA PRO A 142 -6.41 -4.49 -2.42
C PRO A 142 -6.23 -6.00 -2.58
N TYR A 143 -7.12 -6.73 -1.92
CA TYR A 143 -7.26 -8.16 -2.14
C TYR A 143 -8.15 -8.37 -3.38
N TYR A 144 -7.66 -9.14 -4.35
CA TYR A 144 -8.43 -9.52 -5.54
C TYR A 144 -8.73 -11.02 -5.47
N ASP A 145 -10.01 -11.39 -5.47
CA ASP A 145 -10.49 -12.78 -5.41
C ASP A 145 -10.15 -13.60 -6.66
N SER A 146 -9.70 -12.96 -7.75
CA SER A 146 -9.23 -13.66 -8.93
C SER A 146 -7.94 -14.41 -8.61
N GLY A 147 -7.93 -15.72 -8.84
CA GLY A 147 -6.77 -16.60 -8.66
C GLY A 147 -5.47 -16.02 -9.21
N ASP A 148 -5.52 -15.20 -10.26
CA ASP A 148 -4.39 -14.50 -10.88
C ASP A 148 -3.56 -13.63 -9.92
N LEU A 149 -4.14 -12.96 -8.91
CA LEU A 149 -3.33 -12.13 -8.02
C LEU A 149 -2.57 -12.98 -7.01
N ILE A 150 -3.23 -14.02 -6.45
CA ILE A 150 -2.52 -14.99 -5.61
C ILE A 150 -1.48 -15.72 -6.45
N HIS A 151 -1.81 -16.15 -7.68
CA HIS A 151 -0.88 -16.80 -8.61
C HIS A 151 0.32 -15.90 -8.93
N TYR A 152 0.10 -14.62 -9.25
CA TYR A 152 1.17 -13.65 -9.50
C TYR A 152 2.00 -13.36 -8.24
N ILE A 153 1.35 -13.30 -7.07
CA ILE A 153 2.02 -13.15 -5.76
C ILE A 153 2.78 -14.42 -5.35
N THR A 154 2.44 -15.59 -5.86
CA THR A 154 3.12 -16.86 -5.56
C THR A 154 4.15 -17.25 -6.62
N GLU A 155 3.97 -16.85 -7.89
CA GLU A 155 4.87 -17.19 -9.01
C GLU A 155 6.06 -16.24 -9.16
N ASP A 156 5.96 -14.97 -8.75
CA ASP A 156 7.12 -14.06 -8.65
C ASP A 156 8.18 -14.55 -7.60
N TYR A 157 7.96 -15.70 -6.98
CA TYR A 157 8.73 -16.24 -5.86
C TYR A 157 9.09 -17.73 -6.00
N SER A 158 8.98 -18.30 -7.21
CA SER A 158 9.52 -19.63 -7.56
C SER A 158 10.92 -19.55 -8.16
#